data_AF-A0A929W3H1-F1
#
_entry.id   AF-A0A929W3H1-F1
#
_cell.length_a   1.000
_cell.length_b   1.000
_cell.length_c   1.000
_cell.angle_alpha   90.00
_cell.angle_beta   90.00
_cell.angle_gamma   90.00
#
_symmetry.space_group_name_H-M   'P 1'
#
loop_
_entity.id
_entity.type
_entity.pdbx_description
1 polymer ?
#
loop_
_entity_poly.entity_id
_entity_poly.type
_entity_poly.pdbx_seq_one_letter_code
_entity_poly.pdbx_strand_id
1 'polypeptide(L)'
;MMQAKHWIVACAVALSASWSALAQTISSPNKGLKLHFSMSAEGAPMYRLSFADGQEIIRPSHLGLEMTDAKKSFDKGLEVTGTKESTFDETWKPVWGEVKEIRNHYNELLVNLKKTSNGDPIAIRFRLFDDGLGFRYEFPGGKDRNFYVVKRELTEFAMTGDHKAHWIPGDYDTEEYDYQHSRLSEIRGLFDKAFTENCSQTAFS
;
A
#
# COMPACT_ATOMS: atom_id res chain seq x y z
N MET A 1 67.09 9.10 -32.79
CA MET A 1 66.58 8.28 -31.68
C MET A 1 65.46 9.03 -30.98
N MET A 2 64.24 8.50 -31.15
CA MET A 2 63.03 8.56 -30.31
C MET A 2 62.47 9.90 -29.82
N GLN A 3 61.37 10.33 -30.44
CA GLN A 3 60.38 11.22 -29.83
C GLN A 3 59.38 10.41 -28.99
N ALA A 4 59.20 10.79 -27.72
CA ALA A 4 58.19 10.23 -26.83
C ALA A 4 56.87 11.03 -26.92
N LYS A 5 55.85 10.44 -27.56
CA LYS A 5 54.47 10.96 -27.53
C LYS A 5 53.83 10.60 -26.19
N HIS A 6 53.50 11.62 -25.39
CA HIS A 6 52.73 11.46 -24.16
C HIS A 6 51.24 11.43 -24.51
N TRP A 7 50.56 10.33 -24.20
CA TRP A 7 49.12 10.20 -24.32
C TRP A 7 48.49 10.48 -22.96
N ILE A 8 47.79 11.60 -22.82
CA ILE A 8 46.97 11.88 -21.65
C ILE A 8 45.65 11.14 -21.86
N VAL A 9 45.48 10.03 -21.14
CA VAL A 9 44.18 9.34 -21.05
C VAL A 9 43.34 10.10 -20.03
N ALA A 10 42.35 10.85 -20.51
CA ALA A 10 41.34 11.46 -19.66
C ALA A 10 40.32 10.38 -19.24
N CYS A 11 40.43 9.87 -18.02
CA CYS A 11 39.38 9.06 -17.40
C CYS A 11 38.19 9.96 -17.07
N ALA A 12 37.15 9.89 -17.88
CA ALA A 12 35.84 10.45 -17.54
C ALA A 12 35.26 9.65 -16.38
N VAL A 13 35.31 10.20 -15.17
CA VAL A 13 34.56 9.69 -14.02
C VAL A 13 33.09 10.05 -14.27
N ALA A 14 32.32 9.09 -14.77
CA ALA A 14 30.87 9.20 -14.77
C ALA A 14 30.40 9.19 -13.31
N LEU A 15 30.03 10.35 -12.77
CA LEU A 15 29.25 10.42 -11.54
C LEU A 15 27.87 9.81 -11.85
N SER A 16 27.73 8.51 -11.61
CA SER A 16 26.41 7.91 -11.46
C SER A 16 25.77 8.53 -10.22
N ALA A 17 24.86 9.48 -10.43
CA ALA A 17 23.97 9.94 -9.38
C ALA A 17 23.16 8.73 -8.90
N SER A 18 23.56 8.15 -7.78
CA SER A 18 22.79 7.14 -7.10
C SER A 18 21.49 7.80 -6.64
N TRP A 19 20.43 7.63 -7.42
CA TRP A 19 19.07 7.87 -6.96
C TRP A 19 18.88 6.98 -5.73
N SER A 20 19.01 7.56 -4.54
CA SER A 20 18.68 6.86 -3.32
C SER A 20 17.18 6.67 -3.34
N ALA A 21 16.73 5.47 -3.70
CA ALA A 21 15.35 5.08 -3.50
C ALA A 21 15.06 5.22 -2.00
N LEU A 22 14.18 6.16 -1.64
CA LEU A 22 13.71 6.35 -0.26
C LEU A 22 12.80 5.15 0.09
N ALA A 23 13.42 4.05 0.48
CA ALA A 23 12.74 2.89 1.03
C ALA A 23 12.74 2.98 2.56
N GLN A 24 11.60 2.70 3.19
CA GLN A 24 11.47 2.63 4.64
C GLN A 24 11.01 1.25 5.06
N THR A 25 11.55 0.74 6.16
CA THR A 25 11.18 -0.57 6.69
C THR A 25 10.87 -0.45 8.18
N ILE A 26 9.69 -0.92 8.58
CA ILE A 26 9.34 -1.10 9.99
C ILE A 26 9.03 -2.58 10.26
N SER A 27 9.29 -3.02 11.49
CA SER A 27 8.96 -4.37 11.96
C SER A 27 7.82 -4.31 12.97
N SER A 28 7.05 -5.38 13.09
CA SER A 28 6.08 -5.54 14.19
C SER A 28 6.78 -5.52 15.55
N PRO A 29 6.09 -5.27 16.65
CA PRO A 29 6.70 -5.28 17.98
C PRO A 29 7.46 -6.57 18.34
N ASN A 30 6.90 -7.73 17.99
CA ASN A 30 7.56 -9.04 18.15
C ASN A 30 8.59 -9.36 17.05
N LYS A 31 8.76 -8.47 16.07
CA LYS A 31 9.64 -8.60 14.89
C LYS A 31 9.29 -9.76 13.95
N GLY A 32 8.10 -10.34 14.07
CA GLY A 32 7.58 -11.42 13.22
C GLY A 32 7.16 -10.97 11.82
N LEU A 33 6.74 -9.70 11.66
CA LEU A 33 6.34 -9.10 10.40
C LEU A 33 7.24 -7.91 10.05
N LYS A 34 7.44 -7.69 8.74
CA LYS A 34 8.20 -6.58 8.16
C LYS A 34 7.40 -5.93 7.04
N LEU A 35 7.09 -4.65 7.21
CA LEU A 35 6.56 -3.78 6.17
C LEU A 35 7.72 -3.06 5.49
N HIS A 36 7.72 -3.04 4.15
CA HIS A 36 8.66 -2.26 3.37
C HIS A 36 7.91 -1.32 2.43
N PHE A 37 8.04 -0.02 2.65
CA PHE A 37 7.54 1.05 1.80
C PHE A 37 8.61 1.49 0.80
N SER A 38 8.20 1.82 -0.43
CA SER A 38 9.09 2.33 -1.48
C SER A 38 8.34 3.18 -2.49
N MET A 39 9.07 3.87 -3.37
CA MET A 39 8.50 4.58 -4.52
C MET A 39 8.89 3.87 -5.82
N SER A 40 7.95 3.79 -6.77
CA SER A 40 8.26 3.35 -8.14
C SER A 40 9.07 4.40 -8.89
N ALA A 41 9.63 4.03 -10.04
CA ALA A 41 10.35 4.97 -10.91
C ALA A 41 9.47 6.13 -11.41
N GLU A 42 8.15 5.93 -11.46
CA GLU A 42 7.17 6.95 -11.85
C GLU A 42 6.70 7.81 -10.66
N GLY A 43 7.23 7.56 -9.46
CA GLY A 43 6.80 8.25 -8.24
C GLY A 43 5.43 7.78 -7.74
N ALA A 44 5.08 6.51 -7.95
CA ALA A 44 3.91 5.88 -7.31
C ALA A 44 4.34 5.22 -5.99
N PRO A 45 3.61 5.42 -4.88
CA PRO A 45 3.92 4.74 -3.62
C PRO A 45 3.60 3.25 -3.72
N MET A 46 4.49 2.43 -3.18
CA MET A 46 4.36 0.98 -3.17
C MET A 46 4.69 0.43 -1.79
N TYR A 47 4.10 -0.71 -1.45
CA TYR A 47 4.45 -1.46 -0.25
C TYR A 47 4.58 -2.96 -0.54
N ARG A 48 5.29 -3.66 0.34
CA ARG A 48 5.28 -5.13 0.44
C ARG A 48 5.29 -5.54 1.90
N LEU A 49 4.74 -6.71 2.19
CA LEU A 49 4.68 -7.28 3.54
C LEU A 49 5.28 -8.67 3.52
N SER A 50 6.12 -8.96 4.51
CA SER A 50 6.81 -10.26 4.64
C SER A 50 6.92 -10.68 6.09
N PHE A 51 7.07 -11.98 6.31
CA PHE A 51 7.53 -12.52 7.58
C PHE A 51 9.00 -12.16 7.85
N ALA A 52 9.44 -12.33 9.10
CA ALA A 52 10.79 -12.01 9.54
C ALA A 52 11.90 -12.70 8.73
N ASP A 53 11.63 -13.93 8.26
CA ASP A 53 12.50 -14.78 7.46
C ASP A 53 12.56 -14.40 5.97
N GLY A 54 11.75 -13.42 5.54
CA GLY A 54 11.69 -12.92 4.18
C GLY A 54 10.63 -13.59 3.29
N GLN A 55 9.85 -14.55 3.80
CA GLN A 55 8.72 -15.08 3.06
C GLN A 55 7.67 -13.97 2.85
N GLU A 56 7.36 -13.67 1.58
CA GLU A 56 6.38 -12.64 1.24
C GLU A 56 4.96 -13.08 1.58
N ILE A 57 4.17 -12.12 2.09
CA ILE A 57 2.73 -12.23 2.31
C ILE A 57 2.01 -11.42 1.25
N ILE A 58 2.48 -10.18 1.03
CA ILE A 58 2.04 -9.28 -0.04
C ILE A 58 3.24 -8.90 -0.87
N ARG A 59 3.20 -9.20 -2.17
CA ARG A 59 4.20 -8.78 -3.16
C ARG A 59 4.18 -7.25 -3.32
N PRO A 60 5.22 -6.64 -3.92
CA PRO A 60 5.19 -5.22 -4.27
C PRO A 60 3.85 -4.82 -4.90
N SER A 61 3.14 -3.93 -4.21
CA SER A 61 1.76 -3.53 -4.49
C SER A 61 1.65 -2.01 -4.46
N HIS A 62 0.96 -1.42 -5.44
CA HIS A 62 0.76 0.01 -5.52
C HIS A 62 -0.24 0.52 -4.48
N LEU A 63 -0.07 1.79 -4.12
CA LEU A 63 -0.99 2.59 -3.36
C LEU A 63 -1.30 3.84 -4.18
N GLY A 64 -2.55 4.30 -4.17
CA GLY A 64 -2.91 5.52 -4.89
C GLY A 64 -4.40 5.74 -5.03
N LEU A 65 -4.74 6.98 -5.39
CA LEU A 65 -6.12 7.42 -5.59
C LEU A 65 -6.24 8.15 -6.92
N GLU A 66 -7.14 7.70 -7.78
CA GLU A 66 -7.52 8.41 -8.99
C GLU A 66 -8.65 9.38 -8.67
N MET A 67 -8.45 10.67 -8.94
CA MET A 67 -9.48 11.70 -8.80
C MET A 67 -10.19 11.93 -10.14
N THR A 68 -11.40 12.48 -10.11
CA THR A 68 -12.12 12.87 -11.34
C THR A 68 -11.36 13.94 -12.13
N ASP A 69 -10.72 14.87 -11.43
CA ASP A 69 -9.69 15.76 -11.99
C ASP A 69 -8.34 15.05 -11.94
N ALA A 70 -7.88 14.55 -13.09
CA ALA A 70 -6.62 13.82 -13.20
C ALA A 70 -5.40 14.61 -12.70
N LYS A 71 -5.44 15.95 -12.71
CA LYS A 71 -4.35 16.78 -12.16
C LYS A 71 -4.25 16.64 -10.64
N LYS A 72 -5.33 16.25 -9.97
CA LYS A 72 -5.43 16.05 -8.52
C LYS A 72 -5.27 14.58 -8.07
N SER A 73 -5.09 13.63 -8.99
CA SER A 73 -4.86 12.22 -8.64
C SER A 73 -3.58 12.03 -7.81
N PHE A 74 -3.56 11.06 -6.91
CA PHE A 74 -2.41 10.67 -6.09
C PHE A 74 -1.95 9.26 -6.48
N ASP A 75 -1.71 9.05 -7.76
CA ASP A 75 -1.36 7.76 -8.38
C ASP A 75 0.11 7.68 -8.81
N LYS A 76 0.72 8.82 -9.18
CA LYS A 76 2.12 8.93 -9.61
C LYS A 76 2.65 10.35 -9.51
N GLY A 77 3.95 10.51 -9.78
CA GLY A 77 4.63 11.81 -9.70
C GLY A 77 4.68 12.38 -8.28
N LEU A 78 4.61 11.50 -7.28
CA LEU A 78 4.73 11.84 -5.87
C LEU A 78 6.18 11.71 -5.44
N GLU A 79 6.56 12.53 -4.47
CA GLU A 79 7.84 12.44 -3.76
C GLU A 79 7.60 12.37 -2.25
N VAL A 80 8.48 11.66 -1.55
CA VAL A 80 8.47 11.61 -0.08
C VAL A 80 9.03 12.91 0.46
N THR A 81 8.20 13.65 1.20
CA THR A 81 8.59 14.92 1.83
C THR A 81 9.01 14.75 3.28
N GLY A 82 8.67 13.63 3.90
CA GLY A 82 9.08 13.28 5.25
C GLY A 82 8.49 11.96 5.72
N THR A 83 9.12 11.37 6.72
CA THR A 83 8.63 10.16 7.36
C THR A 83 8.72 10.30 8.86
N LYS A 84 7.80 9.65 9.59
CA LYS A 84 7.81 9.63 11.05
C LYS A 84 7.43 8.23 11.53
N GLU A 85 8.22 7.72 12.44
CA GLU A 85 7.94 6.46 13.13
C GLU A 85 7.52 6.71 14.57
N SER A 86 6.67 5.84 15.10
CA SER A 86 6.27 5.84 16.52
C SER A 86 5.79 4.46 16.94
N THR A 87 5.75 4.21 18.24
CA THR A 87 5.18 3.00 18.84
C THR A 87 4.01 3.41 19.72
N PHE A 88 2.99 2.56 19.78
CA PHE A 88 1.85 2.73 20.66
C PHE A 88 1.54 1.41 21.35
N ASP A 89 1.35 1.43 22.67
CA ASP A 89 1.05 0.25 23.48
C ASP A 89 0.13 0.65 24.64
N GLU A 90 -1.17 0.45 24.45
CA GLU A 90 -2.17 0.71 25.48
C GLU A 90 -3.23 -0.39 25.52
N THR A 91 -3.84 -0.58 26.68
CA THR A 91 -4.94 -1.54 26.88
C THR A 91 -6.22 -0.79 27.19
N TRP A 92 -7.31 -1.18 26.54
CA TRP A 92 -8.64 -0.60 26.77
C TRP A 92 -9.69 -1.69 27.06
N LYS A 93 -10.82 -1.27 27.63
CA LYS A 93 -11.93 -2.15 28.03
C LYS A 93 -13.15 -1.87 27.16
N PRO A 94 -13.61 -2.83 26.35
CA PRO A 94 -14.85 -2.64 25.60
C PRO A 94 -16.06 -2.64 26.53
N VAL A 95 -17.14 -1.97 26.09
CA VAL A 95 -18.44 -2.01 26.79
C VAL A 95 -19.02 -3.43 26.72
N TRP A 96 -18.84 -4.11 25.59
CA TRP A 96 -19.22 -5.50 25.33
C TRP A 96 -18.24 -6.08 24.30
N GLY A 97 -17.93 -7.38 24.37
CA GLY A 97 -17.01 -8.03 23.46
C GLY A 97 -16.63 -9.43 23.92
N GLU A 98 -15.87 -10.14 23.08
CA GLU A 98 -15.44 -11.51 23.34
C GLU A 98 -14.41 -11.61 24.48
N VAL A 99 -13.67 -10.53 24.76
CA VAL A 99 -12.66 -10.44 25.81
C VAL A 99 -12.83 -9.20 26.68
N LYS A 100 -12.34 -9.27 27.93
CA LYS A 100 -12.48 -8.20 28.93
C LYS A 100 -11.59 -6.98 28.66
N GLU A 101 -10.38 -7.20 28.14
CA GLU A 101 -9.36 -6.18 27.90
C GLU A 101 -8.71 -6.45 26.54
N ILE A 102 -8.52 -5.39 25.75
CA ILE A 102 -7.93 -5.46 24.42
C ILE A 102 -6.65 -4.61 24.43
N ARG A 103 -5.51 -5.25 24.15
CA ARG A 103 -4.23 -4.57 23.99
C ARG A 103 -4.10 -4.07 22.55
N ASN A 104 -3.80 -2.78 22.40
CA ASN A 104 -3.54 -2.11 21.15
C ASN A 104 -2.04 -1.79 21.08
N HIS A 105 -1.26 -2.68 20.47
CA HIS A 105 0.20 -2.59 20.42
C HIS A 105 0.71 -2.67 18.98
N TYR A 106 1.29 -1.60 18.48
CA TYR A 106 1.80 -1.51 17.11
C TYR A 106 3.00 -0.57 16.99
N ASN A 107 3.79 -0.82 15.94
CA ASN A 107 4.71 0.17 15.39
C ASN A 107 4.04 0.88 14.21
N GLU A 108 4.24 2.18 14.10
CA GLU A 108 3.60 3.05 13.12
C GLU A 108 4.62 3.71 12.21
N LEU A 109 4.31 3.80 10.92
CA LEU A 109 5.05 4.59 9.94
C LEU A 109 4.08 5.57 9.26
N LEU A 110 4.34 6.86 9.39
CA LEU A 110 3.70 7.91 8.62
C LEU A 110 4.62 8.36 7.49
N VAL A 111 4.15 8.25 6.26
CA VAL A 111 4.85 8.73 5.06
C VAL A 111 4.11 9.95 4.51
N ASN A 112 4.76 11.10 4.50
CA ASN A 112 4.23 12.32 3.90
C ASN A 112 4.68 12.40 2.43
N LEU A 113 3.72 12.62 1.53
CA LEU A 113 3.90 12.64 0.09
C LEU A 113 3.39 13.95 -0.48
N LYS A 114 4.00 14.40 -1.59
CA LYS A 114 3.53 15.56 -2.34
C LYS A 114 3.78 15.36 -3.82
N LYS A 115 2.93 15.94 -4.68
CA LYS A 115 3.20 15.99 -6.12
C LYS A 115 4.38 16.91 -6.44
N THR A 116 5.25 16.44 -7.33
CA THR A 116 6.38 17.21 -7.87
C THR A 116 5.91 18.40 -8.72
N SER A 117 4.75 18.30 -9.37
CA SER A 117 4.18 19.34 -10.24
C SER A 117 3.53 20.51 -9.48
N ASN A 118 3.83 20.65 -8.18
CA ASN A 118 3.00 21.36 -7.19
C ASN A 118 1.59 20.75 -7.07
N GLY A 119 1.29 20.19 -5.90
CA GLY A 119 -0.03 19.70 -5.54
C GLY A 119 -0.16 19.61 -4.04
N ASP A 120 -1.36 19.27 -3.60
CA ASP A 120 -1.65 19.14 -2.18
C ASP A 120 -0.86 17.99 -1.55
N PRO A 121 -0.50 18.10 -0.27
CA PRO A 121 0.09 17.00 0.45
C PRO A 121 -0.93 15.88 0.70
N ILE A 122 -0.47 14.65 0.64
CA ILE A 122 -1.18 13.45 1.11
C ILE A 122 -0.23 12.69 2.04
N ALA A 123 -0.75 11.94 3.00
CA ALA A 123 0.06 11.03 3.79
C ALA A 123 -0.52 9.61 3.77
N ILE A 124 0.36 8.63 3.97
CA ILE A 124 -0.03 7.24 4.16
C ILE A 124 0.46 6.84 5.55
N ARG A 125 -0.48 6.40 6.40
CA ARG A 125 -0.16 5.92 7.75
C ARG A 125 -0.31 4.41 7.78
N PHE A 126 0.75 3.72 8.17
CA PHE A 126 0.79 2.28 8.38
C PHE A 126 0.89 1.99 9.88
N ARG A 127 0.13 1.01 10.36
CA ARG A 127 0.26 0.41 11.69
C ARG A 127 0.51 -1.08 11.54
N LEU A 128 1.66 -1.53 12.02
CA LEU A 128 2.11 -2.90 11.95
C LEU A 128 2.04 -3.53 13.35
N PHE A 129 1.12 -4.47 13.49
CA PHE A 129 0.88 -5.29 14.67
C PHE A 129 1.67 -6.59 14.56
N ASP A 130 1.64 -7.40 15.61
CA ASP A 130 2.28 -8.73 15.63
C ASP A 130 1.61 -9.72 14.66
N ASP A 131 0.34 -9.49 14.32
CA ASP A 131 -0.55 -10.37 13.60
C ASP A 131 -1.15 -9.75 12.33
N GLY A 132 -0.84 -8.49 12.01
CA GLY A 132 -1.42 -7.84 10.85
C GLY A 132 -0.87 -6.45 10.53
N LEU A 133 -1.25 -5.97 9.36
CA LEU A 133 -0.95 -4.62 8.86
C LEU A 133 -2.28 -3.88 8.62
N GLY A 134 -2.40 -2.67 9.14
CA GLY A 134 -3.43 -1.71 8.74
C GLY A 134 -2.79 -0.48 8.12
N PHE A 135 -3.41 0.11 7.10
CA PHE A 135 -2.98 1.40 6.57
C PHE A 135 -4.15 2.24 6.08
N ARG A 136 -3.93 3.55 5.95
CA ARG A 136 -4.90 4.51 5.42
C ARG A 136 -4.24 5.71 4.75
N TYR A 137 -4.97 6.34 3.84
CA TYR A 137 -4.65 7.65 3.29
C TYR A 137 -5.14 8.76 4.23
N GLU A 138 -4.33 9.80 4.40
CA GLU A 138 -4.67 11.00 5.16
C GLU A 138 -4.52 12.22 4.26
N PHE A 139 -5.57 13.06 4.20
CA PHE A 139 -5.55 14.35 3.54
C PHE A 139 -5.33 15.43 4.59
N PRO A 140 -4.08 15.82 4.88
CA PRO A 140 -3.82 16.89 5.84
C PRO A 140 -4.48 18.17 5.32
N GLY A 141 -5.46 18.68 6.06
CA GLY A 141 -6.19 19.88 5.68
C GLY A 141 -5.25 21.06 5.43
N GLY A 142 -5.56 21.85 4.39
CA GLY A 142 -4.87 23.10 4.06
C GLY A 142 -5.66 24.34 4.47
N LYS A 143 -5.03 25.52 4.35
CA LYS A 143 -5.71 26.83 4.52
C LYS A 143 -6.81 27.06 3.47
N ASP A 144 -6.65 26.46 2.29
CA ASP A 144 -7.62 26.49 1.21
C ASP A 144 -8.50 25.23 1.27
N ARG A 145 -9.82 25.40 1.12
CA ARG A 145 -10.77 24.29 1.02
C ARG A 145 -10.61 23.59 -0.33
N ASN A 146 -9.79 22.55 -0.37
CA ASN A 146 -9.66 21.70 -1.54
C ASN A 146 -10.73 20.59 -1.53
N PHE A 147 -11.50 20.52 -2.60
CA PHE A 147 -12.48 19.46 -2.83
C PHE A 147 -11.89 18.41 -3.76
N TYR A 148 -12.04 17.15 -3.36
CA TYR A 148 -11.68 15.97 -4.14
C TYR A 148 -12.91 15.12 -4.35
N VAL A 149 -13.03 14.54 -5.55
CA VAL A 149 -13.99 13.48 -5.84
C VAL A 149 -13.18 12.29 -6.30
N VAL A 150 -13.15 11.25 -5.47
CA VAL A 150 -12.44 10.01 -5.77
C VAL A 150 -13.19 9.29 -6.89
N LYS A 151 -12.48 9.00 -7.97
CA LYS A 151 -12.98 8.20 -9.09
C LYS A 151 -12.70 6.72 -8.85
N ARG A 152 -11.48 6.38 -8.43
CA ARG A 152 -11.08 5.02 -8.06
C ARG A 152 -10.03 5.03 -6.97
N GLU A 153 -10.05 4.02 -6.14
CA GLU A 153 -8.91 3.64 -5.32
C GLU A 153 -8.06 2.63 -6.09
N LEU A 154 -6.74 2.84 -6.10
CA LEU A 154 -5.76 2.03 -6.84
C LEU A 154 -4.91 1.16 -5.89
N THR A 155 -5.39 0.96 -4.66
CA THR A 155 -4.73 0.12 -3.66
C THR A 155 -4.68 -1.33 -4.13
N GLU A 156 -3.49 -1.92 -4.13
CA GLU A 156 -3.28 -3.30 -4.53
C GLU A 156 -2.95 -4.20 -3.32
N PHE A 157 -3.31 -5.48 -3.47
CA PHE A 157 -2.90 -6.58 -2.59
C PHE A 157 -2.44 -7.74 -3.48
N ALA A 158 -1.21 -7.67 -3.98
CA ALA A 158 -0.67 -8.69 -4.87
C ALA A 158 -0.31 -9.97 -4.09
N MET A 159 -1.16 -10.99 -4.21
CA MET A 159 -0.98 -12.29 -3.56
C MET A 159 0.27 -13.03 -4.06
N THR A 160 0.81 -13.93 -3.23
CA THR A 160 2.01 -14.70 -3.57
C THR A 160 1.73 -15.94 -4.42
N GLY A 161 0.46 -16.34 -4.54
CA GLY A 161 0.05 -17.43 -5.41
C GLY A 161 -1.45 -17.55 -5.57
N ASP A 162 -1.85 -18.66 -6.17
CA ASP A 162 -3.25 -19.03 -6.36
C ASP A 162 -3.81 -19.72 -5.10
N HIS A 163 -4.10 -18.90 -4.09
CA HIS A 163 -4.56 -19.35 -2.78
C HIS A 163 -5.99 -19.89 -2.83
N LYS A 164 -6.36 -20.70 -1.82
CA LYS A 164 -7.77 -21.01 -1.56
C LYS A 164 -8.43 -19.81 -0.91
N ALA A 165 -9.59 -19.43 -1.42
CA ALA A 165 -10.41 -18.35 -0.91
C ALA A 165 -11.77 -18.89 -0.42
N HIS A 166 -12.27 -18.23 0.62
CA HIS A 166 -13.65 -18.34 1.10
C HIS A 166 -14.31 -17.01 0.74
N TRP A 167 -15.24 -17.02 -0.22
CA TRP A 167 -15.71 -15.79 -0.85
C TRP A 167 -17.20 -15.82 -1.18
N ILE A 168 -17.76 -14.63 -1.34
CA ILE A 168 -19.11 -14.37 -1.86
C ILE A 168 -19.00 -13.45 -3.07
N PRO A 169 -19.97 -13.44 -4.00
CA PRO A 169 -20.01 -12.49 -5.10
C PRO A 169 -19.88 -11.03 -4.64
N GLY A 170 -19.16 -10.22 -5.42
CA GLY A 170 -19.12 -8.78 -5.21
C GLY A 170 -20.44 -8.16 -5.63
N ASP A 171 -21.05 -7.38 -4.74
CA ASP A 171 -22.31 -6.70 -4.98
C ASP A 171 -22.33 -5.36 -4.24
N TYR A 172 -23.00 -4.36 -4.80
CA TYR A 172 -23.10 -3.03 -4.18
C TYR A 172 -24.24 -2.91 -3.16
N ASP A 173 -25.18 -3.87 -3.14
CA ASP A 173 -26.42 -3.79 -2.39
C ASP A 173 -26.60 -4.92 -1.35
N THR A 174 -25.89 -6.05 -1.47
CA THR A 174 -26.11 -7.22 -0.58
C THR A 174 -24.86 -8.07 -0.32
N GLU A 175 -24.80 -8.69 0.87
CA GLU A 175 -23.83 -9.73 1.24
C GLU A 175 -24.51 -11.09 1.52
N GLU A 176 -25.79 -11.25 1.20
CA GLU A 176 -26.61 -12.42 1.53
C GLU A 176 -26.43 -13.59 0.54
N TYR A 177 -25.18 -13.99 0.29
CA TYR A 177 -24.83 -15.13 -0.55
C TYR A 177 -24.22 -16.29 0.25
N ASP A 178 -24.38 -17.50 -0.27
CA ASP A 178 -23.67 -18.66 0.26
C ASP A 178 -22.17 -18.60 -0.09
N TYR A 179 -21.34 -18.92 0.91
CA TYR A 179 -19.89 -18.94 0.74
C TYR A 179 -19.43 -20.00 -0.27
N GLN A 180 -18.61 -19.56 -1.21
CA GLN A 180 -17.88 -20.40 -2.13
C GLN A 180 -16.47 -20.70 -1.60
N HIS A 181 -15.96 -21.86 -2.01
CA HIS A 181 -14.69 -22.40 -1.58
C HIS A 181 -13.90 -22.86 -2.80
N SER A 182 -12.96 -22.04 -3.28
CA SER A 182 -12.24 -22.30 -4.52
C SER A 182 -10.84 -21.69 -4.50
N ARG A 183 -10.05 -21.94 -5.52
CA ARG A 183 -8.84 -21.16 -5.79
C ARG A 183 -9.20 -19.78 -6.34
N LEU A 184 -8.29 -18.81 -6.21
CA LEU A 184 -8.47 -17.46 -6.75
C LEU A 184 -8.71 -17.48 -8.27
N SER A 185 -7.99 -18.34 -9.00
CA SER A 185 -8.15 -18.48 -10.45
C SER A 185 -9.51 -19.03 -10.88
N GLU A 186 -10.23 -19.71 -9.98
CA GLU A 186 -11.50 -20.37 -10.27
C GLU A 186 -12.70 -19.44 -10.05
N ILE A 187 -12.53 -18.32 -9.33
CA ILE A 187 -13.61 -17.39 -8.94
C ILE A 187 -14.44 -16.97 -10.17
N ARG A 188 -13.78 -16.49 -11.23
CA ARG A 188 -14.47 -16.02 -12.44
C ARG A 188 -15.34 -17.10 -13.09
N GLY A 189 -14.88 -18.36 -13.10
CA GLY A 189 -15.64 -19.46 -13.69
C GLY A 189 -16.80 -19.94 -12.81
N LEU A 190 -16.79 -19.59 -11.52
CA LEU A 190 -17.79 -19.98 -10.53
C LEU A 190 -18.81 -18.88 -10.23
N PHE A 191 -18.56 -17.64 -10.65
CA PHE A 191 -19.38 -16.48 -10.32
C PHE A 191 -20.86 -16.67 -10.60
N ASP A 192 -21.23 -17.07 -11.83
CA ASP A 192 -22.64 -17.25 -12.23
C ASP A 192 -23.36 -18.33 -11.40
N LYS A 193 -22.62 -19.30 -10.87
CA LYS A 193 -23.17 -20.36 -10.00
C LYS A 193 -23.25 -19.92 -8.54
N ALA A 194 -22.32 -19.07 -8.12
CA ALA A 194 -22.26 -18.52 -6.77
C ALA A 194 -23.33 -17.45 -6.53
N PHE A 195 -23.67 -16.73 -7.60
CA PHE A 195 -24.68 -15.69 -7.60
C PHE A 195 -26.09 -16.27 -7.45
N THR A 196 -26.81 -15.84 -6.41
CA THR A 196 -28.21 -16.23 -6.17
C THR A 196 -29.10 -15.00 -6.30
N GLU A 197 -29.95 -14.96 -7.34
CA GLU A 197 -30.76 -13.79 -7.66
C GLU A 197 -31.77 -13.44 -6.54
N ASN A 198 -31.77 -12.17 -6.12
CA ASN A 198 -32.74 -11.59 -5.20
C ASN A 198 -33.21 -10.18 -5.67
N CYS A 199 -34.12 -9.54 -4.92
CA CYS A 199 -34.72 -8.26 -5.29
C CYS A 199 -33.87 -7.00 -4.98
N SER A 200 -32.67 -7.14 -4.40
CA SER A 200 -31.82 -6.05 -3.94
C SER A 200 -30.34 -6.35 -4.22
N GLN A 201 -29.96 -6.29 -5.49
CA GLN A 201 -28.62 -6.66 -5.95
C GLN A 201 -28.15 -5.84 -7.16
N THR A 202 -26.88 -5.46 -7.15
CA THR A 202 -26.14 -4.89 -8.28
C THR A 202 -24.75 -5.51 -8.32
N ALA A 203 -24.66 -6.72 -8.85
CA ALA A 203 -23.46 -7.54 -8.82
C ALA A 203 -22.35 -7.04 -9.77
N PHE A 204 -21.10 -7.29 -9.38
CA PHE A 204 -19.90 -7.02 -10.17
C PHE A 204 -18.85 -8.13 -9.98
N SER A 205 -18.01 -8.32 -11.00
CA SER A 205 -16.85 -9.23 -10.99
C SER A 205 -15.66 -8.63 -11.71
#